data_AF-A0A4Q2J4P2-F1
#
_entry.id   AF-A0A4Q2J4P2-F1
#
_cell.length_a   1.000
_cell.length_b   1.000
_cell.length_c   1.000
_cell.angle_alpha   90.00
_cell.angle_beta   90.00
_cell.angle_gamma   90.00
#
_symmetry.space_group_name_H-M   'P 1'
#
loop_
_entity.id
_entity.type
_entity.pdbx_description
1 polymer ?
#
loop_
_entity_poly.entity_id
_entity_poly.type
_entity_poly.pdbx_seq_one_letter_code
_entity_poly.pdbx_strand_id
1 'polypeptide(L)'
;AEEVTRWVARGSELAERAIERAATRVAELRSQLRALSPLATLERGYAIVQREHDGVLVNPEQAPAGTPLRITLAEGRLGATSRGAVGDAE
;
A
#
# COMPACT_ATOMS: atom_id res chain seq x y z
N ALA A 1 22.72 -45.39 -17.12
CA ALA A 1 23.27 -44.19 -16.44
C ALA A 1 22.84 -42.90 -17.16
N GLU A 2 23.02 -42.79 -18.48
CA GLU A 2 22.71 -41.57 -19.26
C GLU A 2 21.25 -41.11 -19.20
N GLU A 3 20.28 -42.02 -19.16
CA GLU A 3 18.86 -41.64 -19.06
C GLU A 3 18.54 -40.96 -17.72
N VAL A 4 19.09 -41.45 -16.61
CA VAL A 4 18.91 -40.84 -15.29
C VAL A 4 19.50 -39.43 -15.29
N THR A 5 20.70 -39.26 -15.84
CA THR A 5 21.33 -37.93 -15.98
C THR A 5 20.47 -36.98 -16.82
N ARG A 6 19.88 -37.47 -17.92
CA ARG A 6 18.99 -36.68 -18.78
C ARG A 6 17.71 -36.26 -18.05
N TRP A 7 17.10 -37.16 -17.28
CA TRP A 7 15.90 -36.85 -16.49
C TRP A 7 16.20 -35.86 -15.35
N VAL A 8 17.37 -35.99 -14.69
CA VAL A 8 17.81 -35.04 -13.65
C VAL A 8 18.08 -33.65 -14.23
N ALA A 9 18.77 -33.57 -15.37
CA ALA A 9 19.02 -32.30 -16.05
C ALA A 9 17.71 -31.61 -16.46
N ARG A 10 16.79 -32.36 -17.07
CA ARG A 10 15.47 -31.84 -17.44
C ARG A 10 14.63 -31.44 -16.22
N GLY A 11 14.66 -32.23 -15.15
CA GLY A 11 13.97 -31.90 -13.89
C GLY A 11 14.49 -30.59 -13.28
N SER A 12 15.82 -30.40 -13.29
CA SER A 12 16.46 -29.18 -12.79
C SER A 12 16.07 -27.96 -13.62
N GLU A 13 16.12 -28.07 -14.96
CA GLU A 13 15.71 -27.01 -15.89
C GLU A 13 14.24 -26.60 -15.69
N LEU A 14 13.33 -27.58 -15.51
CA LEU A 14 11.92 -27.31 -15.27
C LEU A 14 11.67 -26.63 -13.92
N ALA A 15 12.40 -27.05 -12.89
CA ALA A 15 12.32 -26.45 -11.56
C ALA A 15 12.83 -25.00 -11.58
N GLU A 16 13.97 -24.75 -12.22
CA GLU A 16 14.55 -23.41 -12.37
C GLU A 16 13.57 -22.47 -13.10
N ARG A 17 13.02 -22.92 -14.23
CA ARG A 17 11.98 -22.16 -14.96
C ARG A 17 10.72 -21.92 -14.14
N ALA A 18 10.34 -22.82 -13.24
CA ALA A 18 9.18 -22.64 -12.38
C ALA A 18 9.47 -21.57 -11.31
N ILE A 19 10.67 -21.59 -10.73
CA ILE A 19 11.13 -20.61 -9.74
C ILE A 19 11.22 -19.21 -10.37
N GLU A 20 11.82 -19.09 -11.56
CA GLU A 20 11.91 -17.81 -12.28
C GLU A 20 10.53 -17.20 -12.55
N ARG A 21 9.58 -18.02 -13.02
CA ARG A 21 8.20 -17.57 -13.26
C ARG A 21 7.52 -17.12 -11.97
N ALA A 22 7.68 -17.86 -10.88
CA ALA A 22 7.15 -17.49 -9.58
C ALA A 22 7.76 -16.19 -9.06
N ALA A 23 9.08 -16.00 -9.22
CA ALA A 23 9.78 -14.80 -8.82
C ALA A 23 9.28 -13.55 -9.59
N THR A 24 9.13 -13.66 -10.91
CA THR A 24 8.54 -12.59 -11.73
C THR A 24 7.13 -12.26 -11.28
N ARG A 25 6.30 -13.28 -11.00
CA ARG A 25 4.93 -13.07 -10.55
C ARG A 25 4.85 -12.36 -9.19
N VAL A 26 5.73 -12.71 -8.26
CA VAL A 26 5.84 -12.03 -6.96
C VAL A 26 6.28 -10.58 -7.14
N ALA A 27 7.25 -10.30 -8.02
CA ALA A 27 7.70 -8.95 -8.31
C ALA A 27 6.57 -8.07 -8.90
N GLU A 28 5.80 -8.61 -9.85
CA GLU A 28 4.63 -7.94 -10.41
C GLU A 28 3.57 -7.62 -9.35
N LEU A 29 3.19 -8.62 -8.54
CA LEU A 29 2.20 -8.43 -7.47
C LEU A 29 2.68 -7.40 -6.45
N ARG A 30 3.97 -7.41 -6.09
CA ARG A 30 4.54 -6.39 -5.21
C ARG A 30 4.52 -5.00 -5.83
N SER A 31 4.75 -4.89 -7.14
CA SER A 31 4.66 -3.63 -7.87
C SER A 31 3.22 -3.11 -7.90
N GLN A 32 2.24 -3.99 -8.19
CA GLN A 32 0.82 -3.66 -8.15
C GLN A 32 0.38 -3.24 -6.74
N LEU A 33 0.80 -3.98 -5.71
CA LEU A 33 0.51 -3.63 -4.32
C LEU A 33 1.14 -2.29 -3.94
N ARG A 34 2.35 -1.95 -4.42
CA ARG A 34 2.94 -0.62 -4.21
C ARG A 34 2.18 0.48 -4.93
N ALA A 35 1.76 0.25 -6.17
CA ALA A 35 0.97 1.20 -6.95
C ALA A 35 -0.42 1.43 -6.35
N LEU A 36 -1.01 0.40 -5.74
CA LEU A 36 -2.27 0.46 -5.01
C LEU A 36 -2.10 0.86 -3.54
N SER A 37 -0.87 0.87 -3.02
CA SER A 37 -0.61 1.14 -1.61
C SER A 37 -0.66 2.63 -1.38
N PRO A 38 -1.56 3.10 -0.49
CA PRO A 38 -1.55 4.49 -0.04
C PRO A 38 -0.19 4.88 0.58
N LEU A 39 0.60 3.91 1.05
CA LEU A 39 1.90 4.13 1.67
C LEU A 39 2.88 4.87 0.76
N ALA A 40 2.91 4.57 -0.55
CA ALA A 40 3.79 5.26 -1.48
C ALA A 40 3.43 6.75 -1.62
N THR A 41 2.15 7.08 -1.48
CA THR A 41 1.68 8.46 -1.39
C THR A 41 2.03 9.06 -0.03
N LEU A 42 1.87 8.32 1.07
CA LEU A 42 2.23 8.78 2.41
C LEU A 42 3.74 9.09 2.54
N GLU A 43 4.62 8.28 1.97
CA GLU A 43 6.08 8.47 1.97
C GLU A 43 6.51 9.76 1.23
N ARG A 44 5.68 10.27 0.31
CA ARG A 44 5.91 11.56 -0.37
C ARG A 44 5.52 12.78 0.48
N GLY A 45 5.13 12.57 1.74
CA GLY A 45 4.75 13.62 2.68
C GLY A 45 3.25 13.89 2.73
N TYR A 46 2.42 13.04 2.14
CA TYR A 46 0.96 13.14 2.26
C TYR A 46 0.46 12.39 3.50
N ALA A 47 -0.76 12.72 3.93
CA ALA A 47 -1.43 12.08 5.05
C ALA A 47 -2.83 11.62 4.67
N ILE A 48 -3.29 10.51 5.22
CA ILE A 48 -4.69 10.08 5.13
C ILE A 48 -5.41 10.54 6.39
N VAL A 49 -6.44 11.37 6.23
CA VAL A 49 -7.25 11.88 7.33
C VAL A 49 -8.58 11.14 7.35
N GLN A 50 -8.93 10.58 8.51
CA GLN A 50 -10.16 9.85 8.76
C GLN A 50 -10.85 10.45 9.98
N ARG A 51 -12.18 10.34 10.11
CA ARG A 51 -12.78 10.49 11.45
C ARG A 51 -12.36 9.31 12.30
N GLU A 52 -12.25 9.52 13.61
CA GLU A 52 -11.77 8.47 14.52
C GLU A 52 -12.58 7.17 14.43
N HIS A 53 -13.88 7.27 14.12
CA HIS A 53 -14.80 6.13 14.04
C HIS A 53 -15.43 5.92 12.67
N ASP A 54 -15.25 6.85 11.72
CA ASP A 54 -16.11 6.91 10.53
C ASP A 54 -15.41 7.44 9.27
N GLY A 55 -14.95 6.53 8.42
CA GLY A 55 -14.58 6.79 7.04
C GLY A 55 -13.38 7.73 6.78
N VAL A 56 -12.95 7.76 5.52
CA VAL A 56 -11.97 8.72 5.01
C VAL A 56 -12.68 10.05 4.70
N LEU A 57 -12.06 11.15 5.10
CA LEU A 57 -12.57 12.49 4.78
C LEU A 57 -12.18 12.87 3.35
N VAL A 58 -13.17 13.29 2.57
CA VAL A 58 -12.98 13.81 1.20
C VAL A 58 -13.42 15.27 1.07
N ASN A 59 -14.34 15.73 1.92
CA ASN A 59 -14.84 17.12 1.92
C ASN A 59 -14.66 17.78 3.30
N PRO A 60 -14.39 19.10 3.39
CA PRO A 60 -14.24 19.79 4.68
C PRO A 60 -15.49 19.73 5.58
N GLU A 61 -16.68 19.75 4.99
CA GLU A 61 -17.97 19.67 5.70
C GLU A 61 -18.14 18.38 6.51
N GLN A 62 -17.39 17.34 6.15
CA GLN A 62 -17.39 16.05 6.82
C GLN A 62 -16.62 16.06 8.15
N ALA A 63 -15.92 17.14 8.47
CA ALA A 63 -15.24 17.33 9.74
C ALA A 63 -15.58 18.70 10.36
N PRO A 64 -16.80 18.89 10.90
CA PRO A 64 -17.14 20.07 11.68
C PRO A 64 -16.18 20.29 12.87
N ALA A 65 -16.17 21.51 13.42
CA ALA A 65 -15.36 21.84 14.58
C ALA A 65 -15.60 20.87 15.76
N GLY A 66 -14.53 20.41 16.39
CA GLY A 66 -14.58 19.43 17.47
C GLY A 66 -14.58 17.97 17.02
N THR A 67 -14.63 17.69 15.71
CA THR A 67 -14.60 16.30 15.20
C THR A 67 -13.23 15.67 15.47
N PRO A 68 -13.16 14.52 16.17
CA PRO A 68 -11.91 13.80 16.37
C PRO A 68 -11.48 13.10 15.08
N LEU A 69 -10.21 13.29 14.74
CA LEU A 69 -9.58 12.83 13.51
C LEU A 69 -8.45 11.87 13.82
N ARG A 70 -8.31 10.87 12.98
CA ARG A 70 -7.16 9.99 12.93
C ARG A 70 -6.38 10.27 11.65
N ILE A 71 -5.15 10.72 11.81
CA ILE A 71 -4.24 11.03 10.70
C ILE A 71 -3.24 9.89 10.60
N THR A 72 -3.15 9.29 9.42
CA THR A 72 -2.19 8.24 9.11
C THR A 72 -1.09 8.82 8.21
N LEU A 73 0.15 8.67 8.66
CA LEU A 73 1.38 9.09 7.99
C LEU A 73 2.18 7.84 7.59
N ALA A 74 3.27 8.03 6.84
CA ALA A 74 4.14 6.92 6.42
C ALA A 74 4.63 6.07 7.61
N GLU A 75 5.01 6.73 8.71
CA GLU A 75 5.63 6.10 9.87
C GLU A 75 4.75 6.18 11.13
N GLY A 76 3.42 6.18 10.97
CA GLY A 76 2.54 6.04 12.13
C GLY A 76 1.21 6.75 12.02
N ARG A 77 0.59 6.94 13.18
CA ARG A 77 -0.74 7.53 13.33
C ARG A 77 -0.72 8.54 14.46
N LEU A 78 -1.44 9.66 14.26
CA LEU A 78 -1.63 10.68 15.28
C LEU A 78 -3.09 11.11 15.34
N GLY A 79 -3.52 11.54 16.53
CA GLY A 79 -4.83 12.11 16.77
C GLY A 79 -4.83 13.61 16.49
N ALA A 80 -5.94 14.13 15.96
CA ALA A 80 -6.16 15.55 15.78
C ALA A 80 -7.63 15.88 16.02
N THR A 81 -7.95 17.16 16.19
CA THR A 81 -9.32 17.64 16.29
C THR A 81 -9.56 18.68 15.22
N SER A 82 -10.62 18.52 14.43
CA SER A 82 -10.98 19.49 13.41
C SER A 82 -11.36 20.82 14.04
N ARG A 83 -10.94 21.93 13.45
CA ARG A 83 -11.42 23.29 13.78
C ARG A 83 -12.62 23.71 12.91
N GLY A 84 -13.17 22.78 12.11
CA GLY A 84 -14.19 23.07 11.10
C GLY A 84 -13.56 23.47 9.77
N ALA A 85 -14.41 23.69 8.77
CA ALA A 85 -13.98 24.22 7.49
C ALA A 85 -13.38 25.62 7.71
N VAL A 86 -12.11 25.78 7.34
CA VAL A 86 -11.49 27.09 7.25
C VAL A 86 -11.89 27.61 5.88
N GLY A 87 -12.74 28.65 5.82
CA GLY A 87 -13.01 29.32 4.56
C GLY A 87 -11.69 29.83 3.98
N ASP A 88 -11.53 29.70 2.66
CA ASP A 88 -10.31 30.09 1.97
C ASP A 88 -9.89 31.49 2.44
N ALA A 89 -8.74 31.56 3.10
CA ALA A 89 -8.08 32.83 3.30
C ALA A 89 -7.65 33.29 1.90
N GLU A 90 -8.26 34.37 1.41
CA GLU A 90 -7.70 35.19 0.33
C GLU A 90 -6.22 35.52 0.58
#